data_AF-A0A7V5J1B9-F1
#
_entry.id   AF-A0A7V5J1B9-F1
#
_cell.length_a   1.000
_cell.length_b   1.000
_cell.length_c   1.000
_cell.angle_alpha   90.00
_cell.angle_beta   90.00
_cell.angle_gamma   90.00
#
_symmetry.space_group_name_H-M   'P 1'
#
loop_
_entity.id
_entity.type
_entity.pdbx_description
1 polymer ?
#
loop_
_entity_poly.entity_id
_entity_poly.type
_entity_poly.pdbx_seq_one_letter_code
_entity_poly.pdbx_strand_id
1 'polypeptide(L)' 'EELAGALNQGGYLIVMTQFPSKSDEAFLDWWYRRDVTHISFFSPRSFAIMASTVGLEVLKQLNDNVVVFHKPC' A
#
# COMPACT_ATOMS: atom_id res chain seq x y z
N GLU A 1 -2.53 -12.44 3.47
CA GLU A 1 -2.08 -13.44 4.46
C GLU A 1 -0.79 -14.13 4.03
N GLU A 2 -0.68 -14.64 2.79
CA GLU A 2 0.52 -15.35 2.30
C GLU A 2 1.84 -14.58 2.49
N LEU A 3 1.95 -13.34 1.99
CA LEU A 3 3.17 -12.55 2.13
C LEU A 3 3.52 -12.24 3.59
N ALA A 4 2.53 -11.97 4.44
CA ALA A 4 2.74 -11.71 5.87
C ALA A 4 3.16 -12.98 6.63
N GLY A 5 2.64 -14.14 6.21
CA GLY A 5 3.01 -15.45 6.74
C GLY A 5 4.45 -15.84 6.40
N ALA A 6 4.96 -15.41 5.25
CA ALA A 6 6.33 -15.67 4.83
C ALA A 6 7.40 -14.84 5.56
N LEU A 7 7.01 -13.81 6.33
CA LEU A 7 7.94 -12.98 7.10
C LEU A 7 8.31 -13.67 8.42
N ASN A 8 9.60 -13.62 8.76
CA ASN A 8 10.06 -13.84 10.14
C ASN A 8 9.59 -12.71 11.07
N GLN A 9 9.57 -12.96 12.38
CA GLN A 9 9.38 -11.91 13.39
C GLN A 9 10.42 -10.80 13.23
N GLY A 10 9.99 -9.54 13.34
CA GLY A 10 10.83 -8.37 13.05
C GLY A 10 11.08 -8.12 11.55
N GLY A 11 10.48 -8.92 10.67
CA GLY A 11 10.66 -8.83 9.22
C GLY A 11 9.97 -7.62 8.60
N TYR A 12 10.43 -7.22 7.41
CA TYR A 12 9.87 -6.12 6.65
C TYR A 12 9.30 -6.59 5.32
N LEU A 13 8.15 -6.01 4.95
CA LEU A 13 7.56 -6.15 3.62
C LEU A 13 7.47 -4.76 2.99
N ILE A 14 7.99 -4.60 1.77
CA ILE A 14 8.01 -3.33 1.06
C ILE A 14 7.15 -3.50 -0.19
N VAL A 15 6.08 -2.70 -0.30
CA VAL A 15 5.17 -2.73 -1.43
C VAL A 15 5.22 -1.40 -2.15
N MET A 16 5.44 -1.44 -3.46
CA MET A 16 5.34 -0.27 -4.32
C MET A 16 3.92 -0.17 -4.89
N THR A 17 3.28 0.97 -4.75
CA THR A 17 1.94 1.26 -5.26
C THR A 17 1.77 2.76 -5.40
N GLN A 18 1.13 3.28 -6.44
CA GLN A 18 0.88 4.71 -6.56
C GLN A 18 -0.47 5.07 -5.94
N PHE A 19 -0.48 6.01 -4.98
CA PHE A 19 -1.73 6.46 -4.36
C PHE A 19 -2.44 7.49 -5.23
N PRO A 20 -3.79 7.44 -5.31
CA PRO A 20 -4.55 8.46 -6.03
C PRO A 20 -4.40 9.82 -5.34
N SER A 21 -4.41 10.88 -6.15
CA SER A 21 -4.50 12.25 -5.66
C SER A 21 -5.76 12.45 -4.80
N LYS A 22 -5.69 13.39 -3.85
CA LYS A 22 -6.87 13.82 -3.07
C LYS A 22 -7.80 14.76 -3.84
N SER A 23 -7.36 15.31 -4.97
CA SER A 23 -8.19 16.12 -5.87
C SER A 23 -8.79 15.23 -6.94
N ASP A 24 -10.10 15.35 -7.11
CA ASP A 24 -10.86 14.63 -8.13
C ASP A 24 -10.39 15.04 -9.53
N GLU A 25 -10.11 16.32 -9.76
CA GLU A 25 -9.60 16.82 -11.04
C GLU A 25 -8.26 16.17 -11.40
N ALA A 26 -7.33 16.13 -10.43
CA ALA A 26 -6.03 15.50 -10.61
C ALA A 26 -6.15 13.98 -10.81
N PHE A 27 -7.08 13.32 -10.10
CA PHE A 27 -7.34 11.90 -10.27
C PHE A 27 -7.95 11.57 -11.65
N LEU A 28 -8.85 12.43 -12.14
CA LEU A 28 -9.48 12.27 -13.45
C LEU A 28 -8.49 12.43 -14.59
N ASP A 29 -7.52 13.34 -14.49
CA ASP A 29 -6.49 13.53 -15.52
C ASP A 29 -5.35 12.49 -15.44
N TRP A 30 -5.21 11.81 -14.30
CA TRP A 30 -4.10 10.90 -14.05
C TRP A 30 -4.02 9.73 -15.05
N TRP A 31 -2.83 9.51 -15.61
CA TRP A 31 -2.58 8.42 -16.57
C TRP A 31 -2.79 7.04 -15.96
N TYR A 32 -2.47 6.85 -14.68
CA TYR A 32 -2.52 5.54 -14.03
C TYR A 32 -3.96 5.01 -13.89
N ARG A 33 -4.96 5.91 -13.84
CA ARG A 33 -6.40 5.59 -13.95
C ARG A 33 -6.77 4.90 -15.26
N ARG A 34 -6.03 5.18 -16.33
CA ARG A 34 -6.29 4.68 -17.68
C ARG A 34 -5.47 3.44 -18.03
N ASP A 35 -4.62 2.98 -17.12
CA ASP A 35 -3.84 1.76 -17.31
C ASP A 35 -4.77 0.55 -17.27
N VAL A 36 -4.85 -0.20 -18.37
CA VAL A 36 -5.73 -1.36 -18.52
C VAL A 36 -5.38 -2.53 -17.61
N THR A 37 -4.15 -2.55 -17.06
CA THR A 37 -3.72 -3.54 -16.07
C THR A 37 -4.15 -3.17 -14.66
N HIS A 38 -4.60 -1.92 -14.45
CA HIS A 38 -4.99 -1.44 -13.14
C HIS A 38 -6.44 -1.81 -12.81
N ILE A 39 -6.62 -2.55 -11.71
CA ILE A 39 -7.93 -3.07 -11.30
C ILE A 39 -8.61 -2.14 -10.27
N SER A 40 -7.86 -1.67 -9.26
CA SER A 40 -8.39 -0.92 -8.13
C SER A 40 -7.36 -0.02 -7.47
N PHE A 41 -7.81 1.17 -7.05
CA PHE A 41 -7.00 2.13 -6.30
C PHE A 41 -7.12 1.91 -4.79
N PHE A 42 -5.99 2.00 -4.10
CA PHE A 42 -5.91 1.95 -2.65
C PHE A 42 -5.49 3.30 -2.09
N SER A 43 -5.83 3.54 -0.84
CA SER A 43 -5.36 4.72 -0.10
C SER A 43 -4.38 4.30 0.99
N PRO A 44 -3.61 5.26 1.55
CA PRO A 44 -2.85 5.04 2.78
C PRO A 44 -3.69 4.39 3.90
N ARG A 45 -4.95 4.77 4.04
CA ARG A 45 -5.88 4.20 5.02
C ARG A 45 -6.21 2.74 4.72
N SER A 46 -6.40 2.40 3.45
CA SER A 46 -6.64 1.01 3.01
C SER A 46 -5.45 0.13 3.41
N PHE A 47 -4.23 0.61 3.22
CA PHE A 47 -3.00 -0.08 3.62
C PHE A 47 -2.88 -0.27 5.14
N ALA A 48 -3.26 0.73 5.94
CA ALA A 48 -3.29 0.60 7.40
C ALA A 48 -4.28 -0.47 7.87
N ILE A 49 -5.48 -0.50 7.27
CA ILE A 49 -6.50 -1.53 7.57
C ILE A 49 -5.96 -2.92 7.16
N MET A 50 -5.46 -3.07 5.93
CA MET A 50 -4.90 -4.34 5.47
C MET A 50 -3.77 -4.83 6.37
N ALA A 51 -2.84 -3.95 6.78
CA ALA A 51 -1.75 -4.30 7.70
C ALA A 51 -2.31 -4.93 8.99
N SER A 52 -3.25 -4.25 9.65
CA SER A 52 -3.85 -4.72 10.89
C SER A 52 -4.57 -6.07 10.73
N THR A 53 -5.19 -6.32 9.58
CA THR A 53 -5.90 -7.59 9.33
C THR A 53 -4.97 -8.79 9.18
N VAL A 54 -3.69 -8.58 8.85
CA VAL A 54 -2.71 -9.66 8.66
C VAL A 54 -1.58 -9.65 9.68
N GLY A 55 -1.75 -8.93 10.79
CA GLY A 55 -0.76 -8.87 11.87
C GLY A 55 0.52 -8.10 11.51
N LEU A 56 0.42 -7.13 10.59
CA LEU A 56 1.50 -6.22 10.24
C LEU A 56 1.18 -4.79 10.69
N GLU A 57 2.22 -3.98 10.76
CA GLU A 57 2.11 -2.54 11.02
C GLU A 57 2.67 -1.75 9.83
N VAL A 58 2.01 -0.65 9.46
CA VAL A 58 2.58 0.29 8.50
C VAL A 58 3.61 1.15 9.23
N LEU A 59 4.90 0.93 8.93
CA LEU A 59 5.99 1.65 9.56
C LEU A 59 6.17 3.05 8.95
N LYS A 60 6.18 3.13 7.62
CA LYS A 60 6.32 4.39 6.89
C LYS A 60 5.82 4.29 5.47
N GLN A 61 5.41 5.43 4.94
CA GLN A 61 5.22 5.65 3.51
C GLN A 61 6.41 6.46 3.01
N LEU A 62 7.05 5.99 1.94
CA LEU A 62 8.14 6.70 1.27
C LEU A 62 7.59 7.25 -0.03
N ASN A 63 7.61 8.57 -0.16
CA ASN A 63 6.98 9.29 -1.27
C ASN A 63 5.49 8.88 -1.42
N ASP A 64 4.93 9.12 -2.60
CA ASP A 64 3.54 8.74 -2.91
C ASP A 64 3.43 7.32 -3.49
N ASN A 65 4.53 6.54 -3.45
CA ASN A 65 4.60 5.28 -4.18
C ASN A 65 5.11 4.03 -3.43
N VAL A 66 5.54 4.14 -2.16
CA VAL A 66 6.08 2.98 -1.42
C VAL A 66 5.52 2.92 -0.01
N VAL A 67 5.11 1.72 0.41
CA VAL A 67 4.67 1.42 1.78
C VAL A 67 5.60 0.38 2.38
N VAL A 68 6.11 0.67 3.56
CA VAL A 68 6.93 -0.24 4.36
C VAL A 68 6.07 -0.78 5.50
N PHE A 69 5.90 -2.09 5.51
CA PHE A 69 5.28 -2.83 6.60
C PHE A 69 6.35 -3.50 7.46
N HIS A 70 6.02 -3.68 8.73
CA HIS A 70 6.83 -4.39 9.70
C HIS A 70 5.98 -5.47 10.36
N LYS A 71 6.56 -6.66 10.58
CA LYS A 71 5.98 -7.71 11.38
C LYS A 71 6.50 -7.59 12.81
N PRO A 72 5.66 -7.23 13.80
CA PRO A 72 6.09 -7.12 15.18
C PRO A 72 6.70 -8.43 15.71
N CYS A 73 7.64 -8.31 16.64
CA CYS A 73 8.27 -9.46 17.30
C CYS A 73 7.30 -10.19 18.23
#